data_AF-A0A519UYW3-F1
#
_entry.id   AF-A0A519UYW3-F1
#
_cell.length_a   1.000
_cell.length_b   1.000
_cell.length_c   1.000
_cell.angle_alpha   90.00
_cell.angle_beta   90.00
_cell.angle_gamma   90.00
#
_symmetry.space_group_name_H-M   'P 1'
#
loop_
_entity.id
_entity.type
_entity.pdbx_description
1 polymer ?
#
loop_
_entity_poly.entity_id
_entity_poly.type
_entity_poly.pdbx_seq_one_letter_code
_entity_poly.pdbx_strand_id
1 'polypeptide(L)'
;TVCPATNTLAHLAAQPPEDLPYAKFEPAEWRYENVGAAAQFDAICHQLGTQALDETQTEAEFEQFRQQLYATCVEVLAELQQQGFFDRAAGREVFLLFSVSDSDTPAAELAQLVKRLNHNAYRGEYLAWLASWEA
;
A
#
# COMPACT_ATOMS: atom_id res chain seq x y z
N THR A 1 -7.49 -0.35 -10.85
CA THR A 1 -7.40 -1.77 -10.42
C THR A 1 -6.85 -1.82 -9.01
N VAL A 2 -6.89 -2.97 -8.36
CA VAL A 2 -6.24 -3.21 -7.06
C VAL A 2 -5.33 -4.42 -7.24
N CYS A 3 -4.08 -4.34 -6.82
CA CYS A 3 -3.14 -5.45 -6.93
C CYS A 3 -2.25 -5.55 -5.68
N PRO A 4 -1.68 -6.74 -5.42
CA PRO A 4 -0.66 -6.88 -4.39
C PRO A 4 0.68 -6.38 -4.94
N ALA A 5 1.42 -5.69 -4.09
CA ALA A 5 2.81 -5.33 -4.35
C ALA A 5 3.66 -5.75 -3.14
N THR A 6 4.82 -6.34 -3.39
CA THR A 6 5.75 -6.72 -2.32
C THR A 6 7.20 -6.51 -2.71
N ASN A 7 8.02 -6.23 -1.70
CA ASN A 7 9.46 -6.21 -1.81
C ASN A 7 10.13 -7.21 -0.86
N THR A 8 11.41 -7.46 -1.05
CA THR A 8 12.19 -8.38 -0.22
C THR A 8 13.50 -7.76 0.22
N LEU A 9 14.00 -8.17 1.38
CA LEU A 9 15.33 -7.78 1.86
C LEU A 9 16.45 -8.17 0.88
N ALA A 10 16.27 -9.28 0.13
CA ALA A 10 17.24 -9.70 -0.87
C ALA A 10 17.30 -8.72 -2.06
N HIS A 11 16.14 -8.23 -2.52
CA HIS A 11 16.10 -7.19 -3.54
C HIS A 11 16.69 -5.87 -3.02
N LEU A 12 16.33 -5.45 -1.80
CA LEU A 12 16.89 -4.24 -1.18
C LEU A 12 18.40 -4.28 -1.01
N ALA A 13 18.96 -5.44 -0.64
CA ALA A 13 20.41 -5.60 -0.49
C ALA A 13 21.20 -5.46 -1.81
N ALA A 14 20.52 -5.53 -2.95
CA ALA A 14 21.12 -5.34 -4.27
C ALA A 14 21.03 -3.89 -4.79
N GLN A 15 20.35 -3.00 -4.06
CA GLN A 15 20.15 -1.60 -4.47
C GLN A 15 21.33 -0.70 -4.07
N PRO A 16 21.66 0.32 -4.87
CA PRO A 16 22.67 1.33 -4.51
C PRO A 16 22.29 2.04 -3.19
N PRO A 17 23.26 2.39 -2.32
CA PRO A 17 22.99 3.06 -1.05
C PRO A 17 22.14 4.33 -1.15
N GLU A 18 22.33 5.11 -2.22
CA GLU A 18 21.60 6.33 -2.53
C GLU A 18 20.12 6.10 -2.83
N ASP A 19 19.76 4.94 -3.37
CA ASP A 19 18.40 4.59 -3.77
C ASP A 19 17.66 3.81 -2.69
N LEU A 20 18.35 3.40 -1.62
CA LEU A 20 17.80 2.52 -0.58
C LEU A 20 16.48 3.02 0.03
N PRO A 21 16.31 4.31 0.40
CA PRO A 21 15.04 4.77 0.95
C PRO A 21 13.90 4.63 -0.06
N TYR A 22 14.16 4.99 -1.32
CA TYR A 22 13.18 4.94 -2.40
C TYR A 22 12.80 3.47 -2.69
N ALA A 23 13.77 2.60 -2.95
CA ALA A 23 13.52 1.18 -3.18
C ALA A 23 12.82 0.48 -2.00
N LYS A 24 13.07 0.93 -0.77
CA LYS A 24 12.46 0.37 0.45
C LYS A 24 11.01 0.77 0.61
N PHE A 25 10.66 2.02 0.31
CA PHE A 25 9.40 2.60 0.75
C PHE A 25 8.48 3.05 -0.37
N GLU A 26 8.95 3.13 -1.61
CA GLU A 26 8.14 3.42 -2.80
C GLU A 26 7.68 2.13 -3.47
N PRO A 27 6.36 1.79 -3.46
CA PRO A 27 5.85 0.59 -4.11
C PRO A 27 6.14 0.49 -5.61
N ALA A 28 6.28 1.61 -6.32
CA ALA A 28 6.64 1.61 -7.74
C ALA A 28 8.02 0.96 -8.00
N GLU A 29 8.91 0.96 -7.01
CA GLU A 29 10.24 0.35 -7.08
C GLU A 29 10.26 -1.10 -6.56
N TRP A 30 9.13 -1.63 -6.10
CA TRP A 30 9.09 -2.95 -5.51
C TRP A 30 9.18 -4.04 -6.57
N ARG A 31 9.99 -5.06 -6.29
CA ARG A 31 10.32 -6.11 -7.26
C ARG A 31 9.12 -6.91 -7.76
N TYR A 32 8.10 -7.10 -6.93
CA TYR A 32 6.98 -7.99 -7.20
C TYR A 32 5.66 -7.21 -7.16
N GLU A 33 5.33 -6.59 -8.28
CA GLU A 33 4.03 -5.96 -8.51
C GLU A 33 3.09 -6.91 -9.26
N ASN A 34 1.84 -6.99 -8.80
CA ASN A 34 0.81 -7.84 -9.38
C ASN A 34 1.21 -9.34 -9.45
N VAL A 35 2.06 -9.80 -8.51
CA VAL A 35 2.53 -11.18 -8.42
C VAL A 35 1.82 -11.90 -7.27
N GLY A 36 1.19 -13.03 -7.59
CA GLY A 36 0.51 -13.89 -6.62
C GLY A 36 -0.97 -13.58 -6.49
N ALA A 37 -1.76 -14.62 -6.18
CA ALA A 37 -3.21 -14.53 -6.03
C ALA A 37 -3.95 -13.84 -7.21
N ALA A 38 -3.43 -13.98 -8.44
CA ALA A 38 -3.93 -13.30 -9.63
C ALA A 38 -5.44 -13.51 -9.82
N ALA A 39 -5.92 -14.75 -9.75
CA ALA A 39 -7.35 -15.05 -9.90
C ALA A 39 -8.24 -14.33 -8.87
N GLN A 40 -7.77 -14.17 -7.63
CA GLN A 40 -8.51 -13.48 -6.57
C GLN A 40 -8.53 -11.96 -6.82
N PHE A 41 -7.39 -11.37 -7.16
CA PHE A 41 -7.31 -9.94 -7.45
C PHE A 41 -8.00 -9.56 -8.77
N ASP A 42 -7.97 -10.42 -9.78
CA ASP A 42 -8.72 -10.26 -11.02
C ASP A 42 -10.23 -10.25 -10.75
N ALA A 43 -10.71 -11.17 -9.91
CA ALA A 43 -12.12 -11.20 -9.52
C ALA A 43 -12.53 -9.93 -8.76
N ILE A 44 -11.69 -9.43 -7.85
CA ILE A 44 -11.92 -8.15 -7.17
C ILE A 44 -11.93 -7.01 -8.19
N CYS A 45 -10.95 -6.93 -9.09
CA CYS A 45 -10.86 -5.89 -10.10
C CYS A 45 -12.06 -5.89 -11.05
N HIS A 46 -12.59 -7.06 -11.41
CA HIS A 46 -13.80 -7.16 -12.23
C HIS A 46 -15.03 -6.61 -11.50
N GLN A 47 -15.19 -6.93 -10.21
CA GLN A 47 -16.29 -6.40 -9.40
C GLN A 47 -16.18 -4.87 -9.25
N LEU A 48 -14.99 -4.37 -8.92
CA LEU A 48 -14.73 -2.94 -8.81
C LEU A 48 -14.95 -2.23 -10.15
N GLY A 49 -14.50 -2.82 -11.26
CA GLY A 49 -14.69 -2.27 -12.60
C GLY A 49 -16.15 -2.19 -13.01
N THR A 50 -16.97 -3.17 -12.61
CA THR A 50 -18.42 -3.14 -12.88
C THR A 50 -19.08 -1.94 -12.18
N GLN A 51 -18.69 -1.65 -10.93
CA GLN A 51 -19.20 -0.51 -10.18
C GLN A 51 -18.65 0.83 -10.69
N ALA A 52 -17.35 0.87 -11.01
CA ALA A 52 -16.67 2.09 -11.45
C ALA A 52 -17.08 2.55 -12.86
N LEU A 53 -17.57 1.63 -13.70
CA LEU A 53 -17.99 1.90 -15.08
C LEU A 53 -19.52 2.03 -15.21
N ASP A 54 -20.24 2.11 -14.09
CA ASP A 54 -21.68 2.36 -14.11
C ASP A 54 -21.96 3.79 -14.58
N GLU A 55 -22.38 3.93 -15.84
CA GLU A 55 -22.70 5.22 -16.49
C GLU A 55 -23.87 5.96 -15.81
N THR A 56 -24.63 5.29 -14.96
CA THR A 56 -25.74 5.93 -14.21
C THR A 56 -25.25 6.65 -12.96
N GLN A 57 -24.00 6.41 -12.54
CA GLN A 57 -23.40 7.01 -11.36
C GLN A 57 -23.04 8.48 -11.59
N THR A 58 -23.33 9.32 -10.60
CA THR A 58 -22.86 10.70 -10.56
C THR A 58 -21.39 10.78 -10.11
N GLU A 59 -20.70 11.86 -10.45
CA GLU A 59 -19.32 12.12 -10.01
C GLU A 59 -19.17 12.01 -8.48
N ALA A 60 -20.16 12.52 -7.73
CA ALA A 60 -20.14 12.47 -6.27
C ALA A 60 -20.26 11.03 -5.72
N GLU A 61 -21.09 10.20 -6.34
CA GLU A 61 -21.24 8.79 -5.96
C GLU A 61 -19.97 7.99 -6.32
N PHE A 62 -19.33 8.29 -7.45
CA PHE A 62 -18.06 7.69 -7.83
C PHE A 62 -16.95 8.04 -6.82
N GLU A 63 -16.86 9.32 -6.46
CA GLU A 63 -15.88 9.79 -5.48
C GLU A 63 -16.11 9.15 -4.10
N GLN A 64 -17.36 9.03 -3.66
CA GLN A 64 -17.70 8.32 -2.43
C GLN A 64 -17.31 6.83 -2.50
N PHE A 65 -17.58 6.17 -3.61
CA PHE A 65 -17.18 4.78 -3.84
C PHE A 65 -15.66 4.62 -3.76
N ARG A 66 -14.90 5.51 -4.41
CA ARG A 66 -13.44 5.53 -4.40
C ARG A 66 -12.89 5.69 -2.97
N GLN A 67 -13.42 6.65 -2.21
CA GLN A 67 -13.03 6.86 -0.82
C GLN A 67 -13.33 5.63 0.05
N GLN A 68 -14.49 5.01 -0.15
CA GLN A 68 -14.88 3.78 0.56
C GLN A 68 -13.93 2.62 0.22
N LEU A 69 -13.58 2.44 -1.05
CA LEU A 69 -12.62 1.42 -1.48
C LEU A 69 -11.26 1.60 -0.78
N TYR A 70 -10.77 2.84 -0.72
CA TYR A 70 -9.47 3.12 -0.11
C TYR A 70 -9.50 2.84 1.40
N ALA A 71 -10.56 3.31 2.08
CA ALA A 71 -10.76 3.03 3.49
C ALA A 71 -10.80 1.53 3.77
N THR A 72 -11.54 0.76 2.96
CA THR A 72 -11.64 -0.70 3.09
C THR A 72 -10.29 -1.40 2.88
N CYS A 73 -9.50 -1.00 1.89
CA CYS A 73 -8.14 -1.56 1.71
C CYS A 73 -7.26 -1.35 2.95
N VAL A 74 -7.29 -0.14 3.53
CA VAL A 74 -6.52 0.18 4.75
C VAL A 74 -7.05 -0.57 5.97
N GLU A 75 -8.36 -0.70 6.10
CA GLU A 75 -9.02 -1.46 7.17
C GLU A 75 -8.63 -2.93 7.15
N VAL A 76 -8.70 -3.58 5.99
CA VAL A 76 -8.30 -4.98 5.84
C VAL A 76 -6.83 -5.18 6.22
N LEU A 77 -5.92 -4.30 5.78
CA LEU A 77 -4.50 -4.37 6.17
C LEU A 77 -4.31 -4.20 7.68
N ALA A 78 -5.03 -3.25 8.29
CA ALA A 78 -4.97 -3.02 9.73
C ALA A 78 -5.51 -4.21 10.53
N GLU A 79 -6.62 -4.82 10.11
CA GLU A 79 -7.18 -6.01 10.74
C GLU A 79 -6.23 -7.21 10.65
N LEU A 80 -5.65 -7.46 9.47
CA LEU A 80 -4.65 -8.53 9.29
C LEU A 80 -3.43 -8.32 10.18
N GLN A 81 -2.97 -7.07 10.31
CA GLN A 81 -1.86 -6.72 11.20
C GLN A 81 -2.22 -6.98 12.67
N GLN A 82 -3.39 -6.52 13.14
CA GLN A 82 -3.84 -6.73 14.51
C GLN A 82 -4.03 -8.21 14.85
N GLN A 83 -4.46 -9.00 13.87
CA GLN A 83 -4.57 -10.45 14.00
C GLN A 83 -3.22 -11.16 14.00
N GLY A 84 -2.09 -10.46 13.83
CA GLY A 84 -0.75 -11.04 13.73
C GLY A 84 -0.55 -11.93 12.49
N PHE A 85 -1.32 -11.69 11.42
CA PHE A 85 -1.27 -12.49 10.20
C PHE A 85 0.13 -12.47 9.58
N PHE A 86 0.69 -11.27 9.41
CA PHE A 86 1.99 -11.08 8.76
C PHE A 86 3.15 -11.65 9.58
N ASP A 87 3.09 -11.54 10.91
CA ASP A 87 4.11 -12.11 11.80
C ASP A 87 4.15 -13.65 11.67
N ARG A 88 2.97 -14.29 11.61
CA ARG A 88 2.87 -15.74 11.41
C ARG A 88 3.28 -16.18 10.00
N ALA A 89 2.88 -15.42 8.98
CA ALA A 89 3.14 -15.77 7.59
C ALA A 89 4.61 -15.56 7.20
N ALA A 90 5.22 -14.46 7.65
CA ALA A 90 6.59 -14.08 7.28
C ALA A 90 7.64 -14.52 8.31
N GLY A 91 7.25 -14.80 9.56
CA GLY A 91 8.19 -15.12 10.65
C GLY A 91 9.11 -13.95 11.05
N ARG A 92 8.78 -12.72 10.61
CA ARG A 92 9.54 -11.50 10.84
C ARG A 92 8.64 -10.28 10.68
N GLU A 93 9.09 -9.12 11.16
CA GLU A 93 8.40 -7.85 10.96
C GLU A 93 8.28 -7.52 9.46
N VAL A 94 7.10 -7.06 9.06
CA VAL A 94 6.77 -6.61 7.71
C VAL A 94 6.39 -5.13 7.75
N PHE A 95 6.79 -4.38 6.73
CA PHE A 95 6.29 -3.03 6.48
C PHE A 95 5.04 -3.10 5.60
N LEU A 96 3.96 -2.46 6.04
CA LEU A 96 2.68 -2.41 5.35
C LEU A 96 2.42 -1.00 4.84
N LEU A 97 1.95 -0.91 3.59
CA LEU A 97 1.57 0.34 2.96
C LEU A 97 0.35 0.12 2.07
N PHE A 98 -0.43 1.17 1.90
CA PHE A 98 -1.43 1.30 0.85
C PHE A 98 -1.04 2.52 0.02
N SER A 99 -0.94 2.34 -1.30
CA SER A 99 -0.66 3.43 -2.23
C SER A 99 -1.65 3.38 -3.38
N VAL A 100 -1.85 4.53 -3.99
CA VAL A 100 -2.63 4.70 -5.21
C VAL A 100 -1.67 5.24 -6.24
N SER A 101 -1.53 4.53 -7.36
CA SER A 101 -0.71 4.99 -8.48
C SER A 101 -1.21 6.35 -8.98
N ASP A 102 -0.29 7.22 -9.39
CA ASP A 102 -0.57 8.58 -9.89
C ASP A 102 -1.36 9.47 -8.91
N SER A 103 -1.24 9.20 -7.61
CA SER A 103 -1.85 10.01 -6.54
C SER A 103 -0.83 10.91 -5.86
N ASP A 104 -1.14 12.20 -5.78
CA ASP A 104 -0.38 13.18 -4.99
C ASP A 104 -0.82 13.14 -3.51
N THR A 105 -0.75 11.97 -2.88
CA THR A 105 -1.18 11.82 -1.48
C THR A 105 -0.30 12.69 -0.57
N PRO A 106 -0.89 13.62 0.22
CA PRO A 106 -0.11 14.49 1.09
C PRO A 106 0.76 13.72 2.09
N ALA A 107 1.97 14.21 2.36
CA ALA A 107 2.89 13.59 3.31
C ALA A 107 2.27 13.38 4.70
N ALA A 108 1.40 14.30 5.14
CA ALA A 108 0.66 14.17 6.39
C ALA A 108 -0.29 12.96 6.40
N GLU A 109 -0.95 12.65 5.28
CA GLU A 109 -1.84 11.50 5.14
C GLU A 109 -1.04 10.19 5.09
N LEU A 110 0.07 10.15 4.35
CA LEU A 110 1.01 9.03 4.33
C LEU A 110 1.56 8.73 5.74
N ALA A 111 1.89 9.78 6.50
CA ALA A 111 2.35 9.64 7.87
C ALA A 111 1.27 9.03 8.79
N GLN A 112 0.00 9.41 8.64
CA GLN A 112 -1.09 8.81 9.42
C GLN A 112 -1.33 7.35 9.03
N LEU A 113 -1.30 7.05 7.72
CA LEU A 113 -1.44 5.70 7.20
C LEU A 113 -0.37 4.77 7.78
N VAL A 114 0.91 5.17 7.72
CA VAL A 114 2.02 4.35 8.21
C VAL A 114 1.97 4.19 9.74
N LYS A 115 1.56 5.22 10.49
CA LYS A 115 1.34 5.10 11.94
C LYS A 115 0.26 4.09 12.30
N ARG A 116 -0.81 4.04 11.50
CA ARG A 116 -1.92 3.10 11.67
C ARG A 116 -1.52 1.67 11.35
N LEU A 117 -0.82 1.45 10.24
CA LEU A 117 -0.52 0.12 9.74
C LEU A 117 0.72 -0.52 10.37
N ASN A 118 1.67 0.27 10.86
CA ASN A 118 2.97 -0.23 11.32
C ASN A 118 3.20 0.10 12.80
N HIS A 119 3.57 -0.90 13.59
CA HIS A 119 3.92 -0.75 15.01
C HIS A 119 5.36 -1.17 15.32
N ASN A 120 6.17 -1.36 14.28
CA ASN A 120 7.56 -1.80 14.31
C ASN A 120 8.54 -0.66 13.95
N ALA A 121 9.83 -1.00 13.83
CA ALA A 121 10.90 -0.04 13.49
C ALA A 121 10.70 0.66 12.14
N TYR A 122 10.12 -0.02 11.15
CA TYR A 122 9.90 0.54 9.82
C TYR A 122 9.01 1.78 9.82
N ARG A 123 8.09 1.91 10.80
CA ARG A 123 7.31 3.14 11.00
C ARG A 123 8.22 4.36 11.18
N GLY A 124 9.22 4.25 12.05
CA GLY A 124 10.13 5.35 12.37
C GLY A 124 10.99 5.73 11.18
N GLU A 125 11.50 4.73 10.47
CA GLU A 125 12.32 4.92 9.27
C GLU A 125 11.53 5.62 8.15
N TYR A 126 10.31 5.18 7.87
CA TYR A 126 9.45 5.80 6.85
C TYR A 126 9.10 7.24 7.20
N LEU A 127 8.76 7.52 8.47
CA LEU A 127 8.46 8.90 8.90
C LEU A 127 9.67 9.82 8.80
N ALA A 128 10.89 9.31 9.06
CA ALA A 128 12.12 10.08 8.85
C ALA A 128 12.37 10.36 7.37
N TRP A 129 12.08 9.40 6.49
CA TRP A 129 12.17 9.59 5.05
C TRP A 129 11.13 10.59 4.51
N LEU A 130 9.87 10.52 4.96
CA LEU A 130 8.87 11.54 4.62
C LEU A 130 9.29 12.95 5.05
N ALA A 131 9.89 13.08 6.25
CA ALA A 131 10.35 14.37 6.75
C ALA A 131 11.50 14.96 5.92
N SER A 132 12.26 14.13 5.19
CA SER A 132 13.32 14.63 4.30
C SER A 132 12.79 15.15 2.97
N TRP A 133 11.50 15.00 2.65
CA TRP A 133 10.90 15.56 1.45
C TRP A 133 10.58 17.05 1.58
N GLU A 134 10.41 17.53 2.82
CA GLU A 134 10.15 18.93 3.13
C GLU A 134 11.44 19.75 3.34
N ALA A 135 12.60 19.11 3.25
CA ALA A 135 13.94 19.69 3.49
C ALA A 135 14.62 20.13 2.19
#